data_AF-A0A6J1Q4Y1-F1
#
_entry.id   AF-A0A6J1Q4Y1-F1
#
_cell.length_a   1.000
_cell.length_b   1.000
_cell.length_c   1.000
_cell.angle_alpha   90.00
_cell.angle_beta   90.00
_cell.angle_gamma   90.00
#
_symmetry.space_group_name_H-M   'P 1'
#
loop_
_entity.id
_entity.type
_entity.pdbx_description
1 polymer ?
#
loop_
_entity_poly.entity_id
_entity_poly.type
_entity_poly.pdbx_seq_one_letter_code
_entity_poly.pdbx_strand_id
1 'polypeptide(L)'
;MNHPFHLHGYSFCVMYAGQFINARNKDDITDEDVAREIIAHKNRLQSGYYQNCAPKDTMIVPNTGFVIIRFKADNPGWWFFHCHFSWHTATGMNVVLHVGTEYDLPDIPLHFPQCYNWTPPIIMNNYY
;
A
#
# COMPACT_ATOMS: atom_id res chain seq x y z
N MET A 1 1.30 5.23 16.81
CA MET A 1 0.67 3.91 16.55
C MET A 1 1.43 3.25 15.41
N ASN A 2 1.57 1.92 15.38
CA ASN A 2 2.18 1.22 14.25
C ASN A 2 1.10 0.80 13.25
N HIS A 3 1.44 0.75 11.96
CA HIS A 3 0.48 0.39 10.90
C HIS A 3 0.97 -0.84 10.15
N PRO A 4 0.32 -2.02 10.30
CA PRO A 4 0.63 -3.17 9.47
C PRO A 4 0.10 -2.90 8.07
N PHE A 5 0.93 -2.89 7.05
CA PHE A 5 0.52 -2.75 5.65
C PHE A 5 0.62 -4.08 4.93
N HIS A 6 -0.40 -4.43 4.16
CA HIS A 6 -0.51 -5.66 3.39
C HIS A 6 -0.72 -5.34 1.90
N LEU A 7 -0.03 -6.07 1.01
CA LEU A 7 -0.14 -5.95 -0.44
C LEU A 7 -0.75 -7.23 -1.04
N HIS A 8 -1.87 -7.09 -1.73
CA HIS A 8 -2.51 -8.19 -2.44
C HIS A 8 -1.71 -8.56 -3.70
N GLY A 9 -1.82 -9.82 -4.14
CA GLY A 9 -1.27 -10.30 -5.42
C GLY A 9 0.24 -10.43 -5.51
N TYR A 10 0.98 -10.04 -4.46
CA TYR A 10 2.43 -10.06 -4.43
C TYR A 10 2.98 -10.55 -3.10
N SER A 11 4.17 -11.12 -3.15
CA SER A 11 5.13 -10.99 -2.05
C SER A 11 6.13 -9.90 -2.40
N PHE A 12 6.61 -9.20 -1.39
CA PHE A 12 7.61 -8.16 -1.48
C PHE A 12 8.73 -8.38 -0.49
N CYS A 13 9.82 -7.68 -0.75
CA CYS A 13 10.96 -7.61 0.13
C CYS A 13 10.92 -6.37 1.00
N VAL A 14 11.07 -6.54 2.31
CA VAL A 14 11.32 -5.43 3.23
C VAL A 14 12.82 -5.15 3.25
N MET A 15 13.24 -4.10 2.54
CA MET A 15 14.64 -3.75 2.35
C MET A 15 15.22 -3.02 3.56
N TYR A 16 14.39 -2.19 4.20
CA TYR A 16 14.76 -1.40 5.36
C TYR A 16 13.52 -0.93 6.11
N ALA A 17 13.61 -0.81 7.43
CA ALA A 17 12.63 -0.12 8.27
C ALA A 17 13.38 0.83 9.19
N GLY A 18 12.93 2.08 9.27
CA GLY A 18 13.60 3.14 10.02
C GLY A 18 12.61 4.06 10.71
N GLN A 19 13.13 4.87 11.63
CA GLN A 19 12.40 5.93 12.32
C GLN A 19 13.18 7.23 12.22
N PHE A 20 12.47 8.36 12.19
CA PHE A 20 13.06 9.67 12.29
C PHE A 20 13.41 9.94 13.76
N ILE A 21 14.70 9.79 14.11
CA ILE A 21 15.19 9.70 15.50
C ILE A 21 14.77 10.90 16.38
N ASN A 22 14.63 12.08 15.78
CA ASN A 22 14.27 13.31 16.51
C ASN A 22 12.77 13.64 16.46
N ALA A 23 11.95 12.85 15.78
CA ALA A 23 10.53 13.10 15.62
C ALA A 23 9.71 12.41 16.72
N ARG A 24 8.97 13.21 17.49
CA ARG A 24 8.01 12.72 18.50
C ARG A 24 6.65 12.46 17.87
N ASN A 25 6.29 13.22 16.85
CA ASN A 25 5.06 13.09 16.09
C ASN A 25 5.29 13.41 14.59
N LYS A 26 4.22 13.42 13.80
CA LYS A 26 4.27 13.69 12.35
C LYS A 26 4.76 15.10 12.04
N ASP A 27 4.41 16.09 12.84
CA ASP A 27 4.70 17.51 12.61
C ASP A 27 6.19 17.82 12.81
N ASP A 28 6.93 16.94 13.49
CA ASP A 28 8.38 17.02 13.62
C ASP A 28 9.14 16.49 12.39
N ILE A 29 8.44 15.88 11.41
CA ILE A 29 9.04 15.29 10.21
C ILE A 29 8.87 16.25 9.04
N THR A 30 9.98 16.77 8.51
CA THR A 30 9.92 17.68 7.34
C THR A 30 10.06 16.94 6.02
N ASP A 31 9.70 17.62 4.93
CA ASP A 31 9.91 17.11 3.57
C ASP A 31 11.41 16.89 3.27
N GLU A 32 12.30 17.69 3.85
CA GLU A 32 13.75 17.50 3.74
C GLU A 32 14.22 16.21 4.45
N ASP A 33 13.64 15.86 5.59
CA ASP A 33 13.95 14.60 6.27
C ASP A 33 13.54 13.39 5.42
N VAL A 34 12.34 13.43 4.85
CA VAL A 34 11.85 12.39 3.93
C VAL A 34 12.74 12.31 2.69
N ALA A 35 13.07 13.46 2.08
CA ALA A 35 13.93 13.53 0.90
C ALA A 35 15.33 12.96 1.17
N ARG A 36 15.89 13.21 2.35
CA ARG A 36 17.19 12.67 2.78
C ARG A 36 17.18 11.14 2.79
N GLU A 37 16.15 10.53 3.36
CA GLU A 37 16.01 9.08 3.40
C GLU A 37 15.81 8.50 1.99
N ILE A 38 14.97 9.12 1.16
CA ILE A 38 14.78 8.71 -0.24
C ILE A 38 16.12 8.70 -1.00
N ILE A 39 16.90 9.78 -0.89
CA ILE A 39 18.21 9.90 -1.57
C ILE A 39 19.18 8.84 -1.04
N ALA A 40 19.27 8.67 0.28
CA ALA A 40 20.15 7.67 0.90
C ALA A 40 19.80 6.25 0.45
N HIS A 41 18.53 5.88 0.45
CA HIS A 41 18.08 4.55 0.06
C HIS A 41 18.14 4.32 -1.46
N LYS A 42 18.04 5.36 -2.28
CA LYS A 42 18.34 5.30 -3.72
C LYS A 42 19.82 4.99 -3.98
N ASN A 43 20.73 5.66 -3.26
CA ASN A 43 22.17 5.40 -3.39
C ASN A 43 22.53 3.97 -2.93
N ARG A 44 21.94 3.49 -1.83
CA ARG A 44 22.08 2.08 -1.36
C ARG A 44 21.57 1.08 -2.41
N LEU A 45 20.46 1.39 -3.07
CA LEU A 45 19.93 0.56 -4.16
C LEU A 45 20.93 0.46 -5.31
N GLN A 46 21.48 1.59 -5.75
CA GLN A 46 22.42 1.66 -6.87
C GLN A 46 23.77 1.01 -6.57
N SER A 47 24.22 1.02 -5.32
CA SER A 47 25.47 0.36 -4.92
C SER A 47 25.35 -1.14 -4.70
N GLY A 48 24.15 -1.72 -4.82
CA GLY A 48 23.92 -3.14 -4.53
C GLY A 48 23.98 -3.48 -3.03
N TYR A 49 23.85 -2.49 -2.15
CA TYR A 49 23.87 -2.68 -0.69
C TYR A 49 22.81 -3.70 -0.24
N TYR A 50 21.65 -3.65 -0.86
CA TYR A 50 20.56 -4.53 -0.51
C TYR A 50 20.72 -5.94 -1.08
N GLN A 51 20.77 -6.92 -0.19
CA GLN A 51 20.78 -8.34 -0.54
C GLN A 51 19.36 -8.90 -0.75
N ASN A 52 19.28 -10.12 -1.30
CA ASN A 52 18.03 -10.87 -1.36
C ASN A 52 17.45 -11.03 0.05
N CYS A 53 16.15 -10.80 0.18
CA CYS A 53 15.45 -10.89 1.44
C CYS A 53 14.35 -11.97 1.36
N ALA A 54 13.88 -12.41 2.53
CA ALA A 54 12.75 -13.33 2.59
C ALA A 54 11.45 -12.63 2.12
N PRO A 55 10.70 -13.21 1.17
CA PRO A 55 9.44 -12.63 0.71
C PRO A 55 8.42 -12.54 1.84
N LYS A 56 7.68 -11.42 1.89
CA LYS A 56 6.58 -11.15 2.82
C LYS A 56 5.42 -10.50 2.08
N ASP A 57 4.21 -10.65 2.58
CA ASP A 57 3.03 -9.93 2.08
C ASP A 57 2.60 -8.78 3.00
N THR A 58 3.21 -8.69 4.19
CA THR A 58 2.84 -7.74 5.24
C THR A 58 4.08 -7.19 5.94
N MET A 59 4.09 -5.89 6.24
CA MET A 59 5.11 -5.21 7.03
C MET A 59 4.50 -4.27 8.06
N ILE A 60 5.25 -3.94 9.10
CA ILE A 60 4.84 -2.94 10.09
C ILE A 60 5.55 -1.63 9.78
N VAL A 61 4.78 -0.57 9.52
CA VAL A 61 5.30 0.79 9.48
C VAL A 61 5.39 1.31 10.91
N PRO A 62 6.59 1.61 11.42
CA PRO A 62 6.76 2.10 12.79
C PRO A 62 6.21 3.53 12.92
N ASN A 63 5.80 3.89 14.14
CA ASN A 63 5.46 5.27 14.48
C ASN A 63 6.62 6.22 14.12
N THR A 64 6.31 7.40 13.58
CA THR A 64 7.30 8.40 13.15
C THR A 64 8.43 7.81 12.31
N GLY A 65 8.09 6.88 11.41
CA GLY A 65 9.08 6.18 10.60
C GLY A 65 8.57 5.76 9.23
N PHE A 66 9.35 4.91 8.58
CA PHE A 66 9.15 4.52 7.20
C PHE A 66 9.65 3.09 6.95
N VAL A 67 9.21 2.51 5.85
CA VAL A 67 9.65 1.20 5.37
C VAL A 67 9.96 1.30 3.89
N ILE A 68 11.11 0.77 3.48
CA ILE A 68 11.50 0.63 2.08
C ILE A 68 11.17 -0.80 1.67
N ILE A 69 10.26 -0.97 0.72
CA ILE A 69 9.92 -2.27 0.14
C ILE A 69 10.36 -2.36 -1.33
N ARG A 70 10.55 -3.59 -1.81
CA ARG A 70 10.75 -3.90 -3.23
C ARG A 70 9.83 -5.04 -3.61
N PHE A 71 9.03 -4.84 -4.65
CA PHE A 71 8.31 -5.91 -5.32
C PHE A 71 8.54 -5.79 -6.83
N LYS A 72 8.27 -6.86 -7.56
CA LYS A 72 8.32 -6.87 -9.01
C LYS A 72 6.87 -6.76 -9.50
N ALA A 73 6.56 -5.75 -10.31
CA ALA A 73 5.21 -5.55 -10.83
C ALA A 73 4.99 -6.44 -12.08
N ASP A 74 4.87 -7.74 -11.87
CA ASP A 74 4.75 -8.77 -12.92
C ASP A 74 3.44 -9.58 -12.86
N ASN A 75 2.47 -9.12 -12.08
CA ASN A 75 1.14 -9.70 -11.98
C ASN A 75 0.08 -8.64 -12.35
N PRO A 76 -0.44 -8.64 -13.59
CA PRO A 76 -1.46 -7.69 -14.03
C PRO A 76 -2.72 -7.73 -13.18
N GLY A 77 -3.29 -6.57 -12.85
CA GLY A 77 -4.48 -6.46 -12.01
C GLY A 77 -4.56 -5.17 -11.20
N TRP A 78 -5.60 -5.10 -10.37
CA TRP A 78 -5.80 -4.04 -9.38
C TRP A 78 -5.57 -4.60 -7.98
N TRP A 79 -4.46 -4.20 -7.37
CA TRP A 79 -3.99 -4.78 -6.12
C TRP A 79 -4.19 -3.83 -4.96
N PHE A 80 -4.95 -4.28 -3.96
CA PHE A 80 -5.22 -3.49 -2.77
C PHE A 80 -3.98 -3.47 -1.86
N PHE A 81 -3.49 -2.27 -1.55
CA PHE A 81 -2.39 -2.05 -0.63
C PHE A 81 -2.86 -1.19 0.52
N HIS A 82 -2.95 -1.78 1.72
CA HIS A 82 -3.73 -1.17 2.79
C HIS A 82 -3.18 -1.47 4.17
N CYS A 83 -3.53 -0.61 5.13
CA CYS A 83 -3.36 -0.97 6.52
C CYS A 83 -4.27 -2.18 6.85
N HIS A 84 -3.74 -3.23 7.48
CA HIS A 84 -4.44 -4.45 7.84
C HIS A 84 -5.13 -4.37 9.22
N PHE A 85 -5.29 -3.16 9.75
CA PHE A 85 -6.17 -2.91 10.89
C PHE A 85 -7.52 -2.41 10.38
N SER A 86 -8.57 -3.20 10.58
CA SER A 86 -9.87 -3.03 9.90
C SER A 86 -10.46 -1.62 10.00
N TRP A 87 -10.30 -0.97 11.16
CA TRP A 87 -10.77 0.41 11.34
C TRP A 87 -10.03 1.38 10.41
N HIS A 88 -8.71 1.30 10.33
CA HIS A 88 -7.91 2.16 9.44
C HIS A 88 -8.16 1.86 7.96
N THR A 89 -8.35 0.59 7.59
CA THR A 89 -8.75 0.24 6.22
C THR A 89 -10.09 0.90 5.87
N ALA A 90 -11.09 0.76 6.75
CA ALA A 90 -12.44 1.27 6.54
C ALA A 90 -12.51 2.80 6.50
N THR A 91 -11.62 3.48 7.22
CA THR A 91 -11.53 4.95 7.20
C THR A 91 -10.62 5.50 6.08
N GLY A 92 -10.16 4.66 5.15
CA GLY A 92 -9.48 5.11 3.93
C GLY A 92 -7.96 5.00 3.91
N MET A 93 -7.32 4.30 4.86
CA MET A 93 -5.86 4.10 4.86
C MET A 93 -5.43 2.99 3.90
N ASN A 94 -5.59 3.26 2.61
CA ASN A 94 -5.35 2.31 1.53
C ASN A 94 -5.06 2.99 0.19
N VAL A 95 -4.56 2.22 -0.76
CA VAL A 95 -4.39 2.59 -2.17
C VAL A 95 -4.59 1.34 -3.04
N VAL A 96 -4.93 1.54 -4.31
CA VAL A 96 -5.00 0.48 -5.32
C VAL A 96 -3.86 0.67 -6.32
N LEU A 97 -3.06 -0.38 -6.52
CA LEU A 97 -2.01 -0.41 -7.53
C LEU A 97 -2.55 -1.09 -8.80
N HIS A 98 -2.56 -0.36 -9.91
CA HIS A 98 -2.88 -0.92 -11.23
C HIS A 98 -1.58 -1.37 -11.90
N VAL A 99 -1.49 -2.66 -12.25
CA VAL A 99 -0.35 -3.25 -12.95
C VAL A 99 -0.83 -3.83 -14.27
N GLY A 100 -0.10 -3.54 -15.35
CA GLY A 100 -0.45 -3.97 -16.70
C GLY A 100 -1.53 -3.11 -17.36
N THR A 101 -2.10 -3.65 -18.42
CA THR A 101 -3.19 -3.09 -19.23
C THR A 101 -4.38 -4.07 -19.23
N GLU A 102 -5.53 -3.63 -19.76
CA GLU A 102 -6.71 -4.50 -19.86
C GLU A 102 -6.47 -5.77 -20.69
N TYR A 103 -5.52 -5.73 -21.64
CA TYR A 103 -5.14 -6.88 -22.46
C TYR A 103 -4.25 -7.90 -21.74
N ASP A 104 -3.67 -7.50 -20.60
CA ASP A 104 -2.83 -8.39 -19.78
C ASP A 104 -3.64 -9.18 -18.75
N LEU A 105 -4.94 -8.90 -18.63
CA LEU A 105 -5.84 -9.56 -17.68
C LEU A 105 -6.42 -10.85 -18.26
N PRO A 106 -6.67 -11.86 -17.40
CA PRO A 106 -7.39 -13.05 -17.84
C PRO A 106 -8.85 -12.70 -18.22
N ASP A 107 -9.43 -13.51 -19.09
CA ASP A 107 -10.85 -13.42 -19.40
C ASP A 107 -11.70 -13.54 -18.12
N ILE A 108 -12.78 -12.76 -18.08
CA ILE A 108 -13.75 -12.81 -16.99
C ILE A 108 -14.32 -14.24 -16.91
N PRO A 109 -14.28 -14.90 -15.73
CA PRO A 109 -14.82 -16.25 -15.59
C PRO A 109 -16.28 -16.36 -16.05
N LEU A 110 -16.65 -17.52 -16.61
CA LEU A 110 -18.04 -17.77 -17.00
C LEU A 110 -18.96 -17.60 -15.77
N HIS A 111 -20.06 -16.88 -15.95
CA HIS A 111 -21.02 -16.53 -14.90
C HIS A 111 -20.47 -15.64 -13.77
N PHE A 112 -19.39 -14.88 -14.00
CA PHE A 112 -18.95 -13.87 -13.04
C PHE A 112 -20.06 -12.82 -12.81
N PRO A 113 -20.42 -12.50 -11.54
CA PRO A 113 -21.46 -11.51 -11.27
C PRO A 113 -21.14 -10.15 -11.87
N GLN A 114 -22.13 -9.55 -12.52
CA GLN A 114 -22.03 -8.18 -13.00
C GLN A 114 -22.56 -7.23 -11.93
N CYS A 115 -21.77 -6.23 -11.58
CA CYS A 115 -22.26 -5.10 -10.81
C CYS A 115 -23.11 -4.21 -11.73
N TYR A 116 -24.27 -3.81 -11.26
CA TYR A 116 -25.02 -2.69 -11.83
C TYR A 116 -24.92 -1.50 -10.87
N ASN A 117 -25.39 -0.33 -11.31
CA ASN A 117 -25.60 0.78 -10.40
C ASN A 117 -26.52 0.33 -9.27
N TRP A 118 -25.96 0.22 -8.06
CA TRP A 118 -26.75 0.04 -6.86
C TRP A 118 -27.26 1.42 -6.45
N THR A 119 -28.47 1.74 -6.85
CA THR A 119 -29.22 2.85 -6.27
C THR A 119 -30.06 2.28 -5.13
N PRO A 120 -29.78 2.64 -3.85
CA PRO A 120 -30.69 2.26 -2.78
C PRO A 120 -32.08 2.81 -3.10
N PRO A 121 -33.17 2.11 -2.74
CA PRO A 121 -34.50 2.66 -2.87
C PRO A 121 -34.54 4.00 -2.11
N ILE A 122 -34.82 5.09 -2.81
CA ILE A 122 -35.12 6.36 -2.15
C ILE A 122 -36.51 6.18 -1.56
N ILE A 123 -36.59 5.76 -0.30
CA ILE A 123 -37.84 5.81 0.45
C ILE A 123 -38.08 7.29 0.73
N MET A 124 -38.89 7.94 -0.11
CA MET A 124 -39.46 9.24 0.23
C MET A 124 -40.45 9.02 1.37
N ASN A 125 -39.91 9.05 2.58
CA ASN A 125 -40.70 9.16 3.79
C ASN A 125 -41.31 10.57 3.78
N ASN A 126 -42.58 10.68 3.37
CA ASN A 126 -43.40 11.90 3.47
C ASN A 126 -43.76 12.22 4.94
N TYR A 127 -42.76 12.20 5.83
CA TYR A 127 -42.91 12.54 7.26
C TYR A 127 -42.47 13.99 7.55
N TYR A 128 -42.48 14.85 6.55
CA TYR A 128 -42.43 16.31 6.70
C TYR A 128 -43.55 16.93 5.87
#